data_AF-A0A0U2B4P9-F1
#
_entry.id   AF-A0A0U2B4P9-F1
#
_cell.length_a   1.000
_cell.length_b   1.000
_cell.length_c   1.000
_cell.angle_alpha   90.00
_cell.angle_beta   90.00
_cell.angle_gamma   90.00
#
_symmetry.space_group_name_H-M   'P 1'
#
loop_
_entity.id
_entity.type
_entity.pdbx_description
1 polymer ?
#
loop_
_entity_poly.entity_id
_entity_poly.type
_entity_poly.pdbx_seq_one_letter_code
_entity_poly.pdbx_strand_id
1 'polypeptide(L)'
;MVGKQALTVAEESTDTVLDEFGGENLYIPKNISGKAARRNRQIYDEFTGDNHDELAKKYGVTLQRIYAIIKEQRQFEFNTRQFCLWDD
;
A
#
# COMPACT_ATOMS: atom_id res chain seq x y z
N MET A 1 1.81 -22.01 23.77
CA MET A 1 2.96 -21.10 23.98
C MET A 1 2.96 -19.90 23.02
N VAL A 2 2.68 -20.06 21.72
CA VAL A 2 2.68 -18.97 20.72
C VAL A 2 1.76 -17.78 21.05
N GLY A 3 0.56 -18.04 21.58
CA GLY A 3 -0.39 -16.96 21.92
C GLY A 3 0.05 -16.05 23.06
N LYS A 4 0.92 -16.53 23.96
CA LYS A 4 1.41 -15.72 25.10
C LYS A 4 2.48 -14.72 24.64
N GLN A 5 3.33 -15.13 23.69
CA GLN A 5 4.35 -14.26 23.10
C GLN A 5 3.73 -13.15 22.25
N ALA A 6 2.68 -13.44 21.48
CA ALA A 6 1.99 -12.43 20.68
C ALA A 6 1.35 -11.33 21.54
N LEU A 7 0.84 -11.70 22.72
CA LEU A 7 0.25 -10.76 23.67
C LEU A 7 1.31 -9.82 24.25
N THR A 8 2.45 -10.37 24.70
CA THR A 8 3.54 -9.58 25.28
C THR A 8 4.11 -8.57 24.28
N VAL A 9 4.30 -8.98 23.02
CA VAL A 9 4.79 -8.07 21.96
C VAL A 9 3.78 -6.97 21.66
N ALA A 10 2.48 -7.28 21.71
CA ALA A 10 1.43 -6.28 21.50
C ALA A 10 1.36 -5.27 22.66
N GLU A 11 1.51 -5.74 23.91
CA GLU A 11 1.56 -4.89 25.10
C GLU A 11 2.76 -3.93 25.03
N GLU A 12 3.97 -4.45 24.78
CA GLU A 12 5.19 -3.65 24.68
C GLU A 12 5.12 -2.58 23.58
N SER A 13 4.55 -2.94 22.42
CA SER A 13 4.34 -1.99 21.31
C SER A 13 3.33 -0.91 21.66
N THR A 14 2.32 -1.25 22.46
CA THR A 14 1.27 -0.30 22.87
C THR A 14 1.81 0.67 23.91
N ASP A 15 2.55 0.18 24.90
CA ASP A 15 3.18 1.00 25.93
C ASP A 15 4.14 2.03 25.32
N THR A 16 4.94 1.61 24.34
CA THR A 16 5.84 2.53 23.61
C THR A 16 5.07 3.69 22.94
N VAL A 17 3.96 3.38 22.27
CA VAL A 17 3.15 4.41 21.59
C VAL A 17 2.46 5.33 22.59
N LEU A 18 2.03 4.80 23.75
CA LEU A 18 1.39 5.58 24.80
C LEU A 18 2.39 6.49 25.52
N ASP A 19 3.62 6.04 25.76
CA ASP A 19 4.67 6.87 26.36
C ASP A 19 5.09 8.01 25.43
N GLU A 20 5.15 7.76 24.11
CA GLU A 20 5.58 8.78 23.14
C GLU A 20 4.47 9.76 22.72
N PHE A 21 3.22 9.30 22.61
CA PHE A 21 2.12 10.08 22.02
C PHE A 21 0.88 10.19 22.91
N GLY A 22 0.92 9.63 24.12
CA GLY A 22 -0.19 9.64 25.07
C GLY A 22 -0.58 11.04 25.51
N GLY A 23 -1.87 11.37 25.38
CA GLY A 23 -2.41 12.69 25.74
C GLY A 23 -2.48 13.70 24.60
N GLU A 24 -1.87 13.39 23.44
CA GLU A 24 -1.94 14.23 22.24
C GLU A 24 -2.98 13.72 21.22
N ASN A 25 -3.47 14.60 20.35
CA ASN A 25 -4.36 14.23 19.25
C ASN A 25 -3.54 13.73 18.05
N LEU A 26 -3.26 12.43 18.02
CA LEU A 26 -2.48 11.79 16.95
C LEU A 26 -3.37 11.34 15.78
N TYR A 27 -3.10 11.87 14.59
CA TYR A 27 -3.70 11.35 13.36
C TYR A 27 -2.86 10.20 12.79
N ILE A 28 -3.45 9.00 12.69
CA ILE A 28 -2.82 7.83 12.05
C ILE A 28 -3.39 7.66 10.64
N PRO A 29 -2.63 7.99 9.57
CA PRO A 29 -3.08 7.74 8.21
C PRO A 29 -3.34 6.25 7.98
N LYS A 30 -4.53 5.92 7.45
CA LYS A 30 -5.01 4.54 7.26
C LYS A 30 -4.16 3.68 6.31
N ASN A 31 -3.18 4.26 5.62
CA ASN A 31 -2.40 3.60 4.57
C ASN A 31 -0.87 3.74 4.76
N ILE A 32 -0.38 3.95 5.98
CA ILE A 32 1.08 4.04 6.27
C ILE A 32 1.83 2.75 5.85
N SER A 33 1.19 1.59 6.02
CA SER A 33 1.82 0.28 5.80
C SER A 33 2.22 -0.04 4.36
N GLY A 34 1.97 0.87 3.39
CA GLY A 34 2.24 0.65 1.97
C GLY A 34 1.39 -0.48 1.35
N LYS A 35 0.39 -1.00 2.07
CA LYS A 35 -0.46 -2.10 1.59
C LYS A 35 -1.17 -1.73 0.29
N ALA A 36 -1.69 -0.51 0.18
CA ALA A 36 -2.32 -0.09 -1.08
C ALA A 36 -1.30 0.06 -2.21
N ALA A 37 -0.09 0.56 -1.94
CA ALA A 37 0.97 0.66 -2.95
C ALA A 37 1.39 -0.72 -3.45
N ARG A 38 1.60 -1.69 -2.54
CA ARG A 38 1.91 -3.08 -2.89
C ARG A 38 0.78 -3.72 -3.71
N ARG A 39 -0.47 -3.58 -3.28
CA ARG A 39 -1.64 -4.07 -4.04
C ARG A 39 -1.71 -3.44 -5.42
N ASN A 40 -1.53 -2.12 -5.52
CA ASN A 40 -1.60 -1.41 -6.79
C ASN A 40 -0.51 -1.88 -7.76
N ARG A 41 0.70 -2.17 -7.26
CA ARG A 41 1.78 -2.77 -8.05
C ARG A 41 1.41 -4.18 -8.53
N GLN A 42 0.89 -5.03 -7.65
CA GLN A 42 0.41 -6.37 -8.03
C GLN A 42 -0.69 -6.33 -9.09
N ILE A 43 -1.65 -5.41 -8.97
CA ILE A 43 -2.71 -5.19 -9.99
C ILE A 43 -2.08 -4.84 -11.35
N TYR A 44 -1.05 -3.99 -11.36
CA TYR A 44 -0.38 -3.59 -12.59
C TYR A 44 0.46 -4.71 -13.19
N ASP A 45 1.17 -5.48 -12.37
CA ASP A 45 1.98 -6.62 -12.81
C ASP A 45 1.12 -7.75 -13.43
N GLU A 46 -0.13 -7.90 -12.97
CA GLU A 46 -1.09 -8.90 -13.48
C GLU A 46 -1.98 -8.37 -14.63
N PHE A 47 -1.79 -7.12 -15.05
CA PHE A 47 -2.61 -6.50 -16.09
C PHE A 47 -2.21 -6.97 -17.50
N THR A 48 -3.14 -7.57 -18.23
CA THR A 48 -2.89 -8.11 -19.60
C THR A 48 -3.25 -7.15 -20.72
N GLY A 49 -3.97 -6.06 -20.42
CA GLY A 49 -4.44 -5.08 -21.42
C GLY A 49 -5.96 -4.95 -21.48
N ASP A 50 -6.68 -6.05 -21.24
CA ASP A 50 -8.14 -6.14 -21.37
C ASP A 50 -8.84 -6.75 -20.13
N ASN A 51 -8.11 -7.35 -19.19
CA ASN A 51 -8.64 -8.03 -18.00
C ASN A 51 -9.10 -7.12 -16.83
N HIS A 52 -9.58 -5.91 -17.10
CA HIS A 52 -9.92 -4.93 -16.05
C HIS A 52 -11.02 -5.43 -15.10
N ASP A 53 -12.08 -6.05 -15.64
CA ASP A 53 -13.21 -6.57 -14.87
C ASP A 53 -12.79 -7.74 -13.96
N GLU A 54 -11.86 -8.57 -14.43
CA GLU A 54 -11.33 -9.70 -13.67
C GLU A 54 -10.50 -9.21 -12.47
N LEU A 55 -9.64 -8.21 -12.71
CA LEU A 55 -8.85 -7.59 -11.65
C LEU A 55 -9.72 -6.87 -10.62
N ALA A 56 -10.78 -6.18 -11.05
CA ALA A 56 -11.72 -5.53 -10.14
C ALA A 56 -12.36 -6.54 -9.17
N LYS A 57 -12.81 -7.69 -9.69
CA LYS A 57 -13.37 -8.78 -8.90
C LYS A 57 -12.32 -9.41 -7.97
N LYS A 58 -11.12 -9.71 -8.48
CA LYS A 58 -10.04 -10.37 -7.73
C LYS A 58 -9.59 -9.54 -6.52
N TYR A 59 -9.46 -8.22 -6.69
CA TYR A 59 -8.92 -7.32 -5.66
C TYR A 59 -9.99 -6.57 -4.86
N GLY A 60 -11.27 -6.79 -5.16
CA GLY A 60 -12.39 -6.14 -4.45
C GLY A 60 -12.39 -4.61 -4.60
N VAL A 61 -12.05 -4.11 -5.78
CA VAL A 61 -12.03 -2.67 -6.08
C VAL A 61 -12.90 -2.35 -7.28
N THR A 62 -13.33 -1.09 -7.41
CA THR A 62 -14.16 -0.67 -8.55
C THR A 62 -13.39 -0.73 -9.86
N LEU A 63 -14.10 -0.97 -10.96
CA LEU A 63 -13.50 -0.96 -12.31
C LEU A 63 -12.79 0.37 -12.61
N GLN A 64 -13.41 1.50 -12.24
CA GLN A 64 -12.80 2.82 -12.36
C GLN A 64 -11.49 2.94 -11.57
N ARG A 65 -11.40 2.30 -10.39
CA ARG A 65 -10.16 2.30 -9.61
C ARG A 65 -9.08 1.48 -10.28
N ILE A 66 -9.40 0.37 -10.94
CA ILE A 66 -8.43 -0.39 -11.76
C ILE A 66 -7.84 0.49 -12.86
N TYR A 67 -8.68 1.19 -13.64
CA TYR A 67 -8.20 2.14 -14.66
C TYR A 67 -7.28 3.21 -14.08
N ALA A 68 -7.66 3.80 -12.94
CA ALA A 68 -6.84 4.79 -12.26
C ALA A 68 -5.49 4.22 -11.82
N ILE A 69 -5.47 3.03 -11.23
CA ILE A 69 -4.25 2.34 -10.79
C ILE A 69 -3.31 2.09 -11.97
N ILE A 70 -3.82 1.57 -13.08
CA ILE A 70 -3.02 1.29 -14.28
C ILE A 70 -2.41 2.60 -14.82
N LYS A 71 -3.20 3.68 -14.88
CA LYS A 71 -2.72 4.99 -15.33
C LYS A 71 -1.62 5.54 -14.40
N GLU A 72 -1.85 5.48 -13.09
CA GLU A 72 -0.89 5.92 -12.06
C GLU A 72 0.44 5.16 -12.19
N GLN A 73 0.41 3.84 -12.35
CA GLN A 73 1.61 3.01 -12.47
C GLN A 73 2.37 3.24 -13.79
N ARG A 74 1.67 3.42 -14.91
CA ARG A 74 2.33 3.81 -16.18
C ARG A 74 3.06 5.14 -16.07
N GLN A 75 2.45 6.13 -15.43
CA GLN A 75 3.09 7.42 -15.21
C GLN A 75 4.32 7.29 -14.30
N PHE A 76 4.21 6.46 -13.26
CA PHE A 76 5.33 6.17 -12.37
C PHE A 76 6.50 5.52 -13.14
N GLU A 77 6.25 4.46 -13.92
CA GLU A 77 7.28 3.83 -14.74
C GLU A 77 7.90 4.79 -15.76
N PHE A 78 7.08 5.61 -16.41
CA PHE A 78 7.55 6.63 -17.33
C PHE A 78 8.48 7.62 -16.62
N ASN A 79 8.05 8.18 -15.49
CA ASN A 79 8.85 9.15 -14.73
C ASN A 79 10.15 8.54 -14.20
N THR A 80 10.12 7.31 -13.70
CA THR A 80 11.33 6.62 -13.23
C THR A 80 12.31 6.38 -14.37
N ARG A 81 11.82 5.96 -15.54
CA ARG A 81 12.67 5.77 -16.74
C ARG A 81 13.16 7.07 -17.34
N GLN A 82 12.39 8.16 -17.22
CA GLN A 82 12.83 9.48 -17.63
C GLN A 82 13.91 9.99 -16.68
N PHE A 83 13.76 9.83 -15.37
CA PHE A 83 14.75 10.30 -14.39
C PHE A 83 16.16 9.72 -14.67
N CYS A 84 16.27 8.41 -14.95
CA CYS A 84 17.55 7.79 -15.29
C CYS A 84 18.13 8.16 -16.67
N LEU A 85 17.41 8.95 -17.50
CA LEU A 85 17.92 9.47 -18.77
C LEU A 85 18.69 10.79 -18.59
N TRP A 86 18.50 11.48 -17.46
CA TRP A 86 19.07 12.82 -17.21
C TRP A 86 20.15 12.83 -16.12
N ASP A 87 20.53 11.67 -15.59
CA ASP A 87 21.53 11.50 -14.52
C ASP A 87 22.91 11.10 -15.09
N ASP A 88 23.47 11.86 -16.04
CA ASP A 88 24.88 11.78 -16.51
C ASP A 88 25.72 12.95 -15.99
#